data_AF-A0A367IJW5-F1
#
_entry.id   AF-A0A367IJW5-F1
#
_cell.length_a   1.000
_cell.length_b   1.000
_cell.length_c   1.000
_cell.angle_alpha   90.00
_cell.angle_beta   90.00
_cell.angle_gamma   90.00
#
_symmetry.space_group_name_H-M   'P 1'
#
loop_
_entity.id
_entity.type
_entity.pdbx_description
1 polymer ?
#
loop_
_entity_poly.entity_id
_entity_poly.type
_entity_poly.pdbx_seq_one_letter_code
_entity_poly.pdbx_strand_id
1 'polypeptide(L)'
;MTTGLDPLPSPTASSLLPPHHDSTSLLPLPPPPTGSTPTKRRSKVPNTDRRNTDIEFATEIGQGLLLEVRKMQALLQEKEEKLRTLENQKADLERAAEAMAKQMRQREENE
;
A
#
# COMPACT_ATOMS: atom_id res chain seq x y z
N MET A 1 45.38 -41.86 -17.33
CA MET A 1 44.09 -41.13 -17.40
C MET A 1 43.36 -41.47 -16.09
N THR A 2 43.59 -40.78 -14.96
CA THR A 2 42.94 -39.53 -14.49
C THR A 2 41.41 -39.63 -14.68
N THR A 3 40.56 -39.76 -13.65
CA THR A 3 40.16 -38.81 -12.59
C THR A 3 39.18 -39.61 -11.68
N GLY A 4 39.07 -39.48 -10.35
CA GLY A 4 39.06 -38.30 -9.49
C GLY A 4 37.61 -38.09 -9.00
N LEU A 5 37.34 -38.27 -7.70
CA LEU A 5 36.32 -37.56 -6.89
C LEU A 5 36.38 -38.05 -5.43
N ASP A 6 36.94 -37.19 -4.58
CA ASP A 6 37.02 -37.27 -3.12
C ASP A 6 35.64 -37.04 -2.44
N PRO A 7 35.40 -37.61 -1.24
CA PRO A 7 34.25 -37.27 -0.40
C PRO A 7 34.48 -35.96 0.38
N LEU A 8 33.49 -35.05 0.31
CA LEU A 8 33.45 -33.79 1.06
C LEU A 8 33.40 -34.01 2.59
N PRO A 9 34.14 -33.24 3.40
CA PRO A 9 34.01 -33.24 4.86
C PRO A 9 32.87 -32.33 5.35
N SER A 10 32.17 -32.79 6.39
CA SER A 10 31.16 -32.03 7.14
C SER A 10 31.73 -30.76 7.80
N PRO A 11 31.01 -29.63 7.81
CA PRO A 11 31.41 -28.49 8.62
C PRO A 11 31.03 -28.71 10.10
N THR A 12 32.05 -28.90 10.93
CA THR A 12 32.03 -28.76 12.39
C THR A 12 31.45 -27.40 12.77
N ALA A 13 30.49 -27.39 13.70
CA ALA A 13 29.99 -26.18 14.35
C ALA A 13 31.09 -25.57 15.24
N SER A 14 31.90 -24.68 14.66
CA SER A 14 32.87 -23.88 15.40
C SER A 14 32.17 -22.69 16.05
N SER A 15 32.00 -22.79 17.36
CA SER A 15 31.82 -21.68 18.28
C SER A 15 32.90 -20.62 18.05
N LEU A 16 32.52 -19.41 17.64
CA LEU A 16 33.38 -18.22 17.67
C LEU A 16 32.54 -17.00 18.07
N LEU A 17 32.91 -16.45 19.23
CA LEU A 17 32.35 -15.29 19.91
C LEU A 17 32.33 -14.02 19.02
N PRO A 18 31.38 -13.09 19.24
CA PRO A 18 31.55 -11.69 18.85
C PRO A 18 32.36 -10.89 19.90
N PRO A 19 33.10 -9.84 19.49
CA PRO A 19 33.99 -9.08 20.36
C PRO A 19 33.20 -8.11 21.26
N HIS A 20 33.74 -7.92 22.46
CA HIS A 20 33.26 -6.98 23.46
C HIS A 20 33.37 -5.52 22.98
N HIS A 21 32.32 -4.74 23.20
CA HIS A 21 32.39 -3.29 23.44
C HIS A 21 31.68 -3.01 24.77
N ASP A 22 32.50 -2.54 25.71
CA ASP A 22 32.26 -1.90 27.00
C ASP A 22 30.85 -1.84 27.61
N SER A 23 30.70 -2.61 28.70
CA SER A 23 30.31 -2.15 30.04
C SER A 23 29.16 -1.15 30.15
N THR A 24 27.94 -1.64 30.39
CA THR A 24 27.09 -1.19 31.51
C THR A 24 25.88 -2.11 31.68
N SER A 25 25.65 -2.53 32.94
CA SER A 25 24.38 -3.08 33.48
C SER A 25 24.03 -4.54 33.17
N LEU A 26 24.82 -5.49 33.68
CA LEU A 26 24.36 -6.87 33.92
C LEU A 26 23.61 -6.94 35.25
N LEU A 27 22.28 -6.92 35.22
CA LEU A 27 21.47 -7.48 36.31
C LEU A 27 21.07 -8.91 35.92
N PRO A 28 21.27 -9.93 36.79
CA PRO A 28 20.83 -11.29 36.48
C PRO A 28 19.30 -11.38 36.42
N LEU A 29 18.77 -11.98 35.36
CA LEU A 29 17.34 -12.27 35.25
C LEU A 29 16.95 -13.40 36.23
N PRO A 30 15.82 -13.31 36.96
CA PRO A 30 15.42 -14.34 37.90
C PRO A 30 15.10 -15.69 37.21
N PRO A 31 15.34 -16.83 37.88
CA PRO A 31 15.04 -18.14 37.33
C PRO A 31 13.52 -18.34 37.15
N PRO A 32 13.08 -19.12 36.15
CA PRO A 32 11.67 -19.37 35.91
C PRO A 32 11.05 -20.10 37.12
N PRO A 33 9.81 -19.75 37.53
CA PRO A 33 9.17 -20.38 38.66
C PRO A 33 8.92 -21.87 38.37
N THR A 34 9.60 -22.73 39.11
CA THR A 34 9.33 -24.16 39.20
C THR A 34 8.05 -24.38 40.00
N GLY A 35 6.91 -24.31 39.32
CA GLY A 35 5.60 -24.51 39.93
C GLY A 35 4.63 -25.14 38.94
N SER A 36 4.46 -26.45 39.05
CA SER A 36 3.40 -27.22 38.39
C SER A 36 2.03 -26.59 38.69
N THR A 37 1.21 -26.31 37.67
CA THR A 37 -0.27 -26.39 37.64
C THR A 37 -0.82 -25.81 36.33
N PRO A 38 -2.08 -26.09 35.97
CA PRO A 38 -2.64 -27.35 35.51
C PRO A 38 -2.67 -27.40 33.96
N THR A 39 -2.64 -28.60 33.37
CA THR A 39 -3.05 -28.80 31.97
C THR A 39 -4.55 -28.48 31.87
N LYS A 40 -4.90 -27.19 31.70
CA LYS A 40 -6.19 -26.81 31.13
C LYS A 40 -6.12 -27.28 29.69
N ARG A 41 -6.75 -28.43 29.42
CA ARG A 41 -7.21 -28.77 28.08
C ARG A 41 -8.05 -27.57 27.62
N ARG A 42 -7.42 -26.65 26.89
CA ARG A 42 -8.07 -25.55 26.21
C ARG A 42 -9.08 -26.23 25.31
N SER A 43 -10.34 -26.23 25.73
CA SER A 43 -11.46 -26.60 24.90
C SER A 43 -11.25 -25.87 23.58
N LYS A 44 -11.01 -26.63 22.52
CA LYS A 44 -10.98 -26.13 21.14
C LYS A 44 -12.40 -25.66 20.82
N VAL A 45 -12.81 -24.54 21.40
CA VAL A 45 -13.97 -23.80 20.89
C VAL A 45 -13.58 -23.44 19.46
N PRO A 46 -14.36 -23.81 18.45
CA PRO A 46 -13.99 -23.57 17.07
C PRO A 46 -13.80 -22.07 16.88
N ASN A 47 -12.59 -21.65 16.56
CA ASN A 47 -12.30 -20.24 16.22
C ASN A 47 -12.98 -19.83 14.88
N THR A 48 -13.76 -20.75 14.31
CA THR A 48 -14.52 -20.61 13.06
C THR A 48 -15.63 -19.57 13.20
N ASP A 49 -16.39 -19.55 14.31
CA ASP A 49 -17.48 -18.59 14.48
C ASP A 49 -16.97 -17.14 14.51
N ARG A 50 -15.90 -16.88 15.29
CA ARG A 50 -15.27 -15.55 15.33
C ARG A 50 -14.70 -15.12 13.98
N ARG A 51 -14.03 -16.03 13.28
CA ARG A 51 -13.49 -15.75 11.94
C ARG A 51 -14.59 -15.44 10.94
N ASN A 52 -15.72 -16.14 10.98
CA ASN A 52 -16.84 -15.87 10.09
C ASN A 52 -17.41 -14.47 10.35
N THR A 53 -17.62 -14.08 11.61
CA THR A 53 -18.07 -12.71 11.95
C THR A 53 -17.07 -11.63 11.54
N ASP A 54 -15.76 -11.86 11.70
CA ASP A 54 -14.74 -10.90 11.29
C ASP A 54 -14.68 -10.75 9.76
N ILE A 55 -14.85 -11.87 9.02
CA ILE A 55 -14.92 -11.88 7.56
C ILE A 55 -16.15 -11.10 7.09
N GLU A 56 -17.33 -11.37 7.66
CA GLU A 56 -18.57 -10.67 7.31
C GLU A 56 -18.42 -9.15 7.55
N PHE A 57 -17.92 -8.74 8.71
CA PHE A 57 -17.69 -7.34 9.01
C PHE A 57 -16.69 -6.67 8.06
N ALA A 58 -15.57 -7.33 7.77
CA ALA A 58 -14.59 -6.82 6.81
C ALA A 58 -15.18 -6.71 5.41
N THR A 59 -16.03 -7.66 5.00
CA THR A 59 -16.69 -7.60 3.69
C THR A 59 -17.72 -6.48 3.60
N GLU A 60 -18.50 -6.23 4.66
CA GLU A 60 -19.48 -5.14 4.68
C GLU A 60 -18.79 -3.78 4.56
N ILE A 61 -17.75 -3.54 5.36
CA ILE A 61 -16.94 -2.32 5.26
C ILE A 61 -16.29 -2.22 3.89
N GLY A 62 -15.66 -3.30 3.41
CA GLY A 62 -14.99 -3.34 2.13
C GLY A 62 -15.92 -3.01 0.96
N GLN A 63 -17.15 -3.56 0.97
CA GLN A 63 -18.16 -3.26 -0.03
C GLN A 63 -18.64 -1.81 0.03
N GLY A 64 -18.89 -1.28 1.23
CA GLY A 64 -19.27 0.11 1.42
C GLY A 64 -18.22 1.09 0.89
N LEU A 65 -16.95 0.84 1.22
CA LEU A 65 -15.83 1.64 0.69
C LEU A 65 -15.69 1.52 -0.83
N LEU A 66 -15.79 0.31 -1.39
CA LEU A 66 -15.71 0.10 -2.83
C LEU A 66 -16.84 0.82 -3.59
N LEU A 67 -18.06 0.85 -3.04
CA LEU A 67 -19.17 1.59 -3.63
C LEU A 67 -18.91 3.09 -3.64
N GLU A 68 -18.48 3.67 -2.52
CA GLU A 68 -18.22 5.11 -2.46
C GLU A 68 -17.03 5.51 -3.35
N VAL A 69 -15.99 4.67 -3.44
CA VAL A 69 -14.87 4.88 -4.37
C VAL A 69 -15.35 4.90 -5.82
N ARG A 70 -16.20 3.94 -6.24
CA ARG A 70 -16.76 3.92 -7.59
C ARG A 70 -17.59 5.16 -7.89
N LYS A 71 -18.40 5.59 -6.93
CA LYS A 71 -19.19 6.84 -7.05
C LYS A 71 -18.30 8.06 -7.17
N MET A 72 -17.26 8.17 -6.35
CA MET A 72 -16.28 9.26 -6.44
C MET A 72 -15.57 9.26 -7.79
N GLN A 73 -15.14 8.08 -8.28
CA GLN A 73 -14.51 7.95 -9.59
C GLN A 73 -15.43 8.41 -10.73
N ALA A 74 -16.72 8.04 -10.69
CA ALA A 74 -17.70 8.49 -11.68
C ALA A 74 -17.88 10.02 -11.66
N LEU A 75 -18.01 10.61 -10.46
CA LEU A 75 -18.12 12.07 -10.31
C LEU A 75 -16.86 12.81 -10.76
N LEU A 76 -15.68 12.26 -10.49
CA LEU A 76 -14.42 12.81 -10.98
C LEU A 76 -14.36 12.77 -12.50
N GLN A 77 -14.68 11.63 -13.11
CA GLN A 77 -14.69 11.48 -14.57
C GLN A 77 -15.65 12.48 -15.23
N GLU A 78 -16.87 12.64 -14.69
CA GLU A 78 -17.84 13.63 -15.18
C GLU A 78 -17.30 15.07 -15.09
N LYS A 79 -16.67 15.43 -13.97
CA LYS A 79 -16.07 16.76 -13.80
C LYS A 79 -14.92 17.00 -14.76
N GLU A 80 -14.06 16.02 -14.95
CA GLU A 80 -12.95 16.10 -15.89
C GLU A 80 -13.43 16.26 -17.34
N GLU A 81 -14.50 15.56 -17.73
CA GLU A 81 -15.12 15.72 -19.04
C GLU A 81 -15.68 17.14 -19.23
N LYS A 82 -16.46 17.64 -18.26
CA LYS A 82 -16.98 19.01 -18.29
C LYS A 82 -15.86 20.05 -18.38
N LEU A 83 -14.78 19.85 -17.63
CA LEU A 83 -13.62 20.74 -17.63
C LEU A 83 -12.98 20.76 -19.03
N ARG A 84 -12.72 19.59 -19.63
CA ARG A 84 -12.21 19.49 -21.01
C ARG A 84 -13.11 20.19 -22.03
N THR A 85 -14.43 20.02 -21.92
CA THR A 85 -15.38 20.71 -22.80
C THR A 85 -15.29 22.23 -22.65
N LEU A 86 -15.25 22.74 -21.42
CA LEU A 86 -15.15 24.17 -21.16
C LEU A 86 -13.82 24.76 -21.64
N GLU A 87 -12.72 24.04 -21.48
CA GLU A 87 -11.41 24.46 -21.99
C GLU A 87 -11.41 24.58 -23.51
N ASN A 88 -11.99 23.60 -24.22
CA ASN A 88 -12.12 23.66 -25.68
C ASN A 88 -13.01 24.83 -26.13
N GLN A 89 -14.17 25.01 -25.49
CA GLN A 89 -15.07 26.12 -25.78
C GLN A 89 -14.39 27.47 -25.55
N LYS A 90 -13.63 27.60 -24.48
CA LYS A 90 -12.85 28.81 -24.20
C LYS A 90 -11.83 29.08 -25.30
N ALA A 91 -11.06 28.06 -25.71
CA ALA A 91 -10.05 28.21 -26.76
C ALA A 91 -10.69 28.61 -28.11
N ASP A 92 -11.86 28.05 -28.44
CA ASP A 92 -12.59 28.39 -29.66
C ASP A 92 -13.12 29.84 -29.61
N LEU A 93 -13.65 30.27 -28.46
CA LEU A 93 -14.11 31.64 -28.25
C LEU A 93 -12.95 32.65 -28.31
N GLU A 94 -11.80 32.34 -27.71
CA GLU A 94 -10.60 33.17 -27.77
C GLU A 94 -10.13 33.34 -29.23
N ARG A 95 -10.07 32.25 -30.00
CA ARG A 95 -9.73 32.31 -31.43
C ARG A 95 -10.73 33.13 -32.23
N ALA A 96 -12.03 32.98 -31.97
CA ALA A 96 -13.07 33.76 -32.66
C ALA A 96 -12.96 35.26 -32.33
N ALA A 97 -12.68 35.60 -31.08
CA ALA A 97 -12.47 36.97 -30.64
C ALA A 97 -11.23 37.60 -31.31
N GLU A 98 -10.12 36.87 -31.38
CA GLU A 98 -8.91 37.32 -32.08
C GLU A 98 -9.17 37.57 -33.57
N ALA A 99 -9.89 36.66 -34.23
CA ALA A 99 -10.25 36.81 -35.64
C ALA A 99 -11.13 38.05 -35.86
N MET A 100 -12.11 38.28 -34.99
CA MET A 100 -12.98 39.45 -35.06
C MET A 100 -12.22 40.75 -34.80
N ALA A 101 -11.33 40.77 -33.80
CA ALA A 101 -10.48 41.91 -33.51
C ALA A 101 -9.55 42.25 -34.69
N LYS A 102 -8.99 41.23 -35.34
CA LYS A 102 -8.17 41.41 -36.55
C LYS A 102 -9.00 41.97 -37.71
N GLN A 103 -10.22 41.48 -37.93
CA GLN A 103 -11.11 42.01 -38.96
C GLN A 103 -11.49 43.47 -38.71
N MET A 104 -11.74 43.86 -37.45
CA MET A 104 -12.02 45.25 -37.09
C MET A 104 -10.82 46.16 -37.39
N ARG A 105 -9.62 45.79 -36.95
CA ARG A 105 -8.40 46.56 -37.27
C ARG A 105 -8.17 46.70 -38.77
N GLN A 106 -8.35 45.62 -39.53
CA GLN A 106 -8.19 45.67 -40.98
C GLN A 106 -9.23 46.56 -41.67
N ARG A 107 -10.44 46.68 -41.10
CA ARG A 107 -11.44 47.63 -41.59
C ARG A 107 -11.05 49.07 -41.28
N GLU A 108 -10.56 49.33 -40.06
CA GLU A 108 -10.06 50.65 -39.64
C GLU A 108 -8.83 51.09 -40.45
N GLU A 109 -7.94 50.19 -40.83
CA GLU A 109 -6.77 50.49 -41.67
C GLU A 109 -7.12 50.75 -43.15
N ASN A 110 -8.29 50.27 -43.60
CA ASN A 110 -8.77 50.41 -44.96
C ASN A 110 -9.73 51.61 -45.15
N GLU A 111 -10.02 52.34 -44.07
CA GLU A 111 -10.84 53.57 -44.04
C GLU A 111 -9.96 54.82 -44.02
#